data_AF-A0A927X843-F1
#
_entry.id   AF-A0A927X843-F1
#
_cell.length_a   1.000
_cell.length_b   1.000
_cell.length_c   1.000
_cell.angle_alpha   90.00
_cell.angle_beta   90.00
_cell.angle_gamma   90.00
#
_symmetry.space_group_name_H-M   'P 1'
#
loop_
_entity.id
_entity.type
_entity.pdbx_description
1 polymer ?
#
loop_
_entity_poly.entity_id
_entity_poly.type
_entity_poly.pdbx_seq_one_letter_code
_entity_poly.pdbx_strand_id
1 'polypeptide(L)'
;MIKLVEVKNSMFNYIDPTISLFGLNITWYAIFILTGILVAVIVGIKEGKKLGICTDDIYWGVILIVPCAIIGARLWYILFNLDQHWSFARIIGLEGGLAGLAIQGGLIVALIVLYIYTKKKDMSLYRTFDIVAPGFFIGQIFGRWGNFCNHELYGPVVKNPSFLKNIPILGENMYIDGAYRHPTFLYESGLNLIGLIILLVLRRKYKNLKCGDLMGVYLVWYGIVRIFTEALRMMGDPSDPLMLGPIPVSILISILFIISGITFLIVKRYIGPKENYQEVLAYNAMRKPDTILFDLDGTLLDTKPLIDRSFIHTFSHFRPNHILTDEELDSFFGPTLYQTFSRYSDDEKEIEAMIAYYREFNIANHDSMVKPMPGAKALLSSLSMKGYNLGVVSSKKTDLVNHGLELFDLLKYMDVVIGCDEVSKHKPAPDGIELAIKLIKEKRAVPVEENFKDKLKKLIIKPKKQVDKVLYVGDTMNDILAGKNAKIGTVGCLYISNPDIMLEAKPDYVIDKLNDILRICME
;
A
#
# COMPACT_ATOMS: atom_id res chain seq x y z
N MET A 1 3.79 -32.77 33.16
CA MET A 1 3.48 -32.17 34.48
C MET A 1 4.29 -30.90 34.61
N ILE A 2 3.63 -29.76 34.44
CA ILE A 2 4.23 -28.43 34.59
C ILE A 2 4.50 -28.25 36.09
N LYS A 3 5.78 -28.16 36.48
CA LYS A 3 6.15 -27.74 37.84
C LYS A 3 5.78 -26.26 37.95
N LEU A 4 4.66 -26.00 38.62
CA LEU A 4 4.37 -24.71 39.23
C LEU A 4 5.53 -24.40 40.18
N VAL A 5 6.35 -23.43 39.79
CA VAL A 5 7.37 -22.84 40.66
C VAL A 5 6.64 -22.15 41.80
N GLU A 6 6.94 -22.56 43.03
CA GLU A 6 6.48 -21.89 44.24
C GLU A 6 6.76 -20.39 44.16
N VAL A 7 5.69 -19.60 44.19
CA VAL A 7 5.76 -18.14 44.28
C VAL A 7 6.31 -17.79 45.66
N LYS A 8 7.52 -17.21 45.69
CA LYS A 8 8.09 -16.56 46.86
C LYS A 8 7.09 -15.55 47.43
N ASN A 9 6.87 -15.62 48.73
CA ASN A 9 6.21 -14.57 49.52
C ASN A 9 6.90 -13.21 49.31
N SER A 10 6.36 -12.38 48.42
CA SER A 10 6.43 -10.92 48.50
C SER A 10 5.01 -10.41 48.61
N MET A 11 4.73 -9.44 49.49
CA MET A 11 3.39 -8.85 49.65
C MET A 11 2.84 -8.16 48.37
N PHE A 12 3.60 -8.16 47.27
CA PHE A 12 3.27 -7.57 45.97
C PHE A 12 3.69 -8.53 44.85
N ASN A 13 2.83 -8.78 43.85
CA ASN A 13 3.17 -9.49 42.62
C ASN A 13 3.68 -8.47 41.58
N TYR A 14 4.95 -8.12 41.69
CA TYR A 14 5.61 -7.34 40.65
C TYR A 14 5.65 -8.10 39.33
N ILE A 15 5.46 -7.37 38.23
CA ILE A 15 5.70 -7.88 36.88
C ILE A 15 7.20 -8.13 36.73
N ASP A 16 7.56 -9.34 36.29
CA ASP A 16 8.92 -9.60 35.81
C ASP A 16 9.12 -8.77 34.51
N PRO A 17 10.15 -7.90 34.42
CA PRO A 17 10.43 -7.13 33.21
C PRO A 17 10.70 -7.99 31.97
N THR A 18 11.00 -9.28 32.18
CA THR A 18 11.31 -10.25 31.14
C THR A 18 10.35 -11.43 31.14
N ILE A 19 10.22 -12.05 29.97
CA ILE A 19 9.61 -13.35 29.80
C ILE A 19 10.64 -14.30 29.18
N SER A 20 10.82 -15.47 29.79
CA SER A 20 11.71 -16.49 29.27
C SER A 20 10.95 -17.41 28.32
N LEU A 21 11.33 -17.41 27.05
CA LEU A 21 10.75 -18.24 26.00
C LEU A 21 11.87 -19.07 25.38
N PHE A 22 11.79 -20.40 25.49
CA PHE A 22 12.78 -21.34 24.93
C PHE A 22 14.24 -21.04 25.37
N GLY A 23 14.45 -20.54 26.59
CA GLY A 23 15.77 -20.18 27.12
C GLY A 23 16.29 -18.80 26.70
N LEU A 24 15.49 -18.02 25.96
CA LEU A 24 15.78 -16.63 25.63
C LEU A 24 14.94 -15.69 26.51
N ASN A 25 15.60 -14.72 27.15
CA ASN A 25 14.92 -13.70 27.94
C ASN A 25 14.55 -12.51 27.04
N ILE A 26 13.26 -12.31 26.85
CA ILE A 26 12.71 -11.22 26.03
C ILE A 26 12.11 -10.18 26.98
N THR A 27 12.46 -8.90 26.81
CA THR A 27 11.89 -7.83 27.63
C THR A 27 10.49 -7.47 27.16
N TRP A 28 9.57 -7.21 28.10
CA TRP A 28 8.24 -6.69 27.76
C TRP A 28 8.32 -5.37 26.99
N TYR A 29 9.33 -4.56 27.31
CA TYR A 29 9.64 -3.33 26.58
C TYR A 29 9.76 -3.56 25.07
N ALA A 30 10.53 -4.58 24.65
CA ALA A 30 10.68 -4.90 23.23
C ALA A 30 9.35 -5.32 22.59
N ILE A 31 8.55 -6.12 23.29
CA ILE A 31 7.22 -6.58 22.82
C ILE A 31 6.29 -5.39 22.58
N PHE A 32 6.21 -4.44 23.51
CA PHE A 32 5.39 -3.25 23.36
C PHE A 32 5.85 -2.35 22.22
N ILE A 33 7.16 -2.13 22.06
CA ILE A 33 7.71 -1.34 20.95
C ILE A 33 7.38 -1.99 19.60
N LEU A 34 7.60 -3.30 19.45
CA LEU A 34 7.29 -4.03 18.22
C LEU A 34 5.79 -3.99 17.90
N THR A 35 4.95 -4.11 18.92
CA THR A 35 3.49 -3.98 18.77
C THR A 35 3.11 -2.57 18.31
N GLY A 36 3.71 -1.53 18.89
CA GLY A 36 3.50 -0.15 18.47
C GLY A 36 3.91 0.09 17.02
N ILE A 37 5.07 -0.43 16.59
CA ILE A 37 5.52 -0.38 15.20
C ILE A 37 4.52 -1.08 14.29
N LEU A 38 4.10 -2.31 14.62
CA LEU A 38 3.15 -3.07 13.81
C LEU A 38 1.82 -2.33 13.62
N VAL A 39 1.24 -1.82 14.71
CA VAL A 39 -0.01 -1.05 14.66
C VAL A 39 0.17 0.24 13.86
N ALA A 40 1.30 0.95 14.03
CA ALA A 40 1.61 2.15 13.27
C ALA A 40 1.71 1.87 11.76
N VAL A 41 2.35 0.76 11.36
CA VAL A 41 2.46 0.33 9.97
C VAL A 41 1.08 -0.03 9.39
N ILE A 42 0.26 -0.79 10.11
CA ILE A 42 -1.09 -1.16 9.67
C ILE A 42 -1.95 0.10 9.43
N VAL A 43 -1.91 1.04 10.37
CA VAL A 43 -2.62 2.33 10.23
C VAL A 43 -2.02 3.14 9.07
N GLY A 44 -0.70 3.13 8.94
CA GLY A 44 0.01 3.87 7.92
C GLY A 44 -0.27 3.36 6.50
N ILE A 45 -0.37 2.05 6.29
CA ILE A 45 -0.76 1.45 5.00
C ILE A 45 -2.19 1.84 4.64
N LYS A 46 -3.12 1.75 5.60
CA LYS A 46 -4.52 2.11 5.36
C LYS A 46 -4.68 3.57 4.96
N GLU A 47 -3.86 4.46 5.52
CA GLU A 47 -3.89 5.87 5.16
C GLU A 47 -3.10 6.18 3.88
N GLY A 48 -1.93 5.56 3.71
CA GLY A 48 -1.08 5.74 2.55
C GLY A 48 -1.77 5.39 1.25
N LYS A 49 -2.54 4.29 1.22
CA LYS A 49 -3.39 3.94 0.07
C LYS A 49 -4.34 5.08 -0.33
N LYS A 50 -4.94 5.78 0.65
CA LYS A 50 -5.85 6.88 0.35
C LYS A 50 -5.12 8.14 -0.14
N LEU A 51 -3.87 8.31 0.29
CA LEU A 51 -3.00 9.42 -0.11
C LEU A 51 -2.23 9.15 -1.43
N GLY A 52 -2.43 7.99 -2.04
CA GLY A 52 -1.78 7.58 -3.29
C GLY A 52 -0.32 7.21 -3.07
N ILE A 53 0.02 6.65 -1.91
CA ILE A 53 1.33 6.10 -1.60
C ILE A 53 1.26 4.58 -1.72
N CYS A 54 2.13 4.00 -2.55
CA CYS A 54 2.23 2.56 -2.76
C CYS A 54 2.51 1.84 -1.43
N THR A 55 1.85 0.71 -1.22
CA THR A 55 2.02 -0.08 0.02
C THR A 55 3.42 -0.65 0.16
N ASP A 56 4.03 -1.09 -0.95
CA ASP A 56 5.39 -1.63 -0.95
C ASP A 56 6.41 -0.57 -0.54
N ASP A 57 6.22 0.67 -0.97
CA ASP A 57 7.12 1.75 -0.56
C ASP A 57 7.05 2.04 0.94
N ILE A 58 5.90 1.80 1.58
CA ILE A 58 5.76 1.88 3.04
C ILE A 58 6.52 0.73 3.71
N TYR A 59 6.38 -0.51 3.23
CA TYR A 59 7.12 -1.65 3.77
C TYR A 59 8.63 -1.46 3.66
N TRP A 60 9.12 -1.12 2.47
CA TRP A 60 10.54 -0.84 2.22
C TRP A 60 11.04 0.35 3.03
N GLY A 61 10.21 1.39 3.17
CA GLY A 61 10.52 2.54 4.01
C GLY A 61 10.73 2.14 5.46
N VAL A 62 9.86 1.31 6.05
CA VAL A 62 10.00 0.84 7.43
C VAL A 62 11.23 -0.06 7.61
N ILE A 63 11.43 -1.01 6.69
CA ILE A 63 12.57 -1.94 6.70
C ILE A 63 13.90 -1.18 6.62
N LEU A 64 13.94 -0.02 5.95
CA LEU A 64 15.14 0.82 5.86
C LEU A 64 15.27 1.78 7.05
N ILE A 65 14.22 2.55 7.35
CA ILE A 65 14.26 3.66 8.30
C ILE A 65 14.46 3.15 9.73
N VAL A 66 13.79 2.07 10.14
CA VAL A 66 13.86 1.58 11.53
C VAL A 66 15.27 1.09 11.90
N PRO A 67 15.94 0.22 11.12
CA PRO A 67 17.31 -0.18 11.41
C PRO A 67 18.29 1.00 11.38
N CYS A 68 18.17 1.92 10.40
CA CYS A 68 19.00 3.11 10.36
C CYS A 68 18.78 4.00 11.60
N ALA A 69 17.55 4.13 12.10
CA ALA A 69 17.26 4.85 13.32
C ALA A 69 17.91 4.20 14.55
N ILE A 70 17.93 2.87 14.64
CA ILE A 70 18.62 2.16 15.73
C ILE A 70 20.14 2.44 15.67
N ILE A 71 20.74 2.39 14.49
CA ILE A 71 22.14 2.75 14.27
C ILE A 71 22.40 4.20 14.70
N GLY A 72 21.55 5.14 14.26
CA GLY A 72 21.65 6.54 14.64
C GLY A 72 21.55 6.75 16.16
N ALA A 73 20.64 6.05 16.83
CA ALA A 73 20.49 6.11 18.27
C ALA A 73 21.73 5.58 19.01
N ARG A 74 22.35 4.52 18.47
CA ARG A 74 23.58 3.95 19.02
C ARG A 74 24.78 4.88 18.84
N LEU A 75 24.98 5.41 17.64
CA LEU A 75 26.06 6.35 17.33
C LEU A 75 25.97 7.61 18.19
N TRP A 76 24.75 8.13 18.40
CA TRP A 76 24.56 9.27 19.29
C TRP A 76 24.91 8.95 20.73
N TYR A 77 24.51 7.79 21.26
CA TYR A 77 24.90 7.40 22.61
C TYR A 77 26.42 7.34 22.78
N ILE A 78 27.12 6.74 21.81
CA ILE A 78 28.59 6.65 21.80
C ILE A 78 29.23 8.05 21.79
N LEU A 79 28.72 8.96 20.95
CA LEU A 79 29.24 10.32 20.81
C LEU A 79 29.22 11.11 22.13
N PHE A 80 28.24 10.85 23.00
CA PHE A 80 28.11 11.52 24.30
C PHE A 80 28.72 10.73 25.47
N ASN A 81 29.36 9.59 25.21
CA ASN A 81 30.03 8.75 26.19
C ASN A 81 31.43 8.32 25.68
N LEU A 82 32.16 9.25 25.04
CA LEU A 82 33.48 8.98 24.43
C LEU A 82 34.59 8.66 25.44
N ASP A 83 34.36 8.99 26.70
CA ASP A 83 35.21 8.66 27.84
C ASP A 83 35.18 7.15 28.19
N GLN A 84 34.18 6.41 27.71
CA GLN A 84 34.11 4.95 27.86
C GLN A 84 35.00 4.21 26.85
N HIS A 85 35.46 3.00 27.20
CA HIS A 85 36.18 2.15 26.26
C HIS A 85 35.23 1.46 25.26
N TRP A 86 35.34 1.88 23.99
CA TRP A 86 34.58 1.37 22.86
C TRP A 86 35.39 0.37 22.03
N SER A 87 34.97 -0.90 22.05
CA SER A 87 35.39 -1.92 21.08
C SER A 87 34.34 -2.06 19.97
N PHE A 88 34.71 -2.59 18.80
CA PHE A 88 33.71 -2.88 17.75
C PHE A 88 32.58 -3.78 18.28
N ALA A 89 32.93 -4.81 19.07
CA ALA A 89 31.96 -5.73 19.68
C ALA A 89 30.97 -5.01 20.62
N ARG A 90 31.41 -4.03 21.43
CA ARG A 90 30.52 -3.19 22.24
C ARG A 90 29.66 -2.27 21.39
N ILE A 91 30.22 -1.68 20.33
CA ILE A 91 29.49 -0.76 19.44
C ILE A 91 28.27 -1.47 18.83
N ILE A 92 28.48 -2.66 18.26
CA ILE A 92 27.41 -3.44 17.62
C ILE A 92 26.60 -4.32 18.58
N GLY A 93 26.92 -4.29 19.88
CA GLY A 93 26.18 -4.98 20.93
C GLY A 93 26.44 -6.49 21.07
N LEU A 94 27.54 -7.00 20.52
CA LEU A 94 28.00 -8.39 20.76
C LEU A 94 28.56 -8.58 22.18
N GLU A 95 29.06 -7.50 22.79
CA GLU A 95 29.55 -7.49 24.16
C GLU A 95 28.63 -6.58 25.00
N GLY A 96 27.79 -7.19 25.84
CA GLY A 96 26.87 -6.47 26.73
C GLY A 96 25.53 -6.02 26.11
N GLY A 97 25.24 -6.40 24.86
CA GLY A 97 23.98 -6.06 24.18
C GLY A 97 23.93 -4.63 23.64
N LEU A 98 22.77 -4.23 23.12
CA LEU A 98 22.51 -2.88 22.58
C LEU A 98 22.06 -1.86 23.65
N ALA A 99 22.42 -2.06 24.92
CA ALA A 99 22.11 -1.11 25.98
C ALA A 99 22.81 0.24 25.72
N GLY A 100 22.11 1.36 25.90
CA GLY A 100 22.62 2.70 25.57
C GLY A 100 22.24 3.14 24.14
N LEU A 101 20.96 3.46 23.96
CA LEU A 101 20.41 4.03 22.73
C LEU A 101 19.84 5.42 23.06
N ALA A 102 20.30 6.45 22.35
CA ALA A 102 19.82 7.81 22.54
C ALA A 102 18.81 8.17 21.45
N ILE A 103 17.56 8.44 21.85
CA ILE A 103 16.43 8.66 20.93
C ILE A 103 16.67 9.83 19.95
N GLN A 104 17.47 10.82 20.36
CA GLN A 104 17.82 11.99 19.55
C GLN A 104 18.51 11.58 18.25
N GLY A 105 19.52 10.71 18.35
CA GLY A 105 20.25 10.19 17.19
C GLY A 105 19.36 9.38 16.26
N GLY A 106 18.48 8.55 16.83
CA GLY A 106 17.57 7.74 16.04
C GLY A 106 16.56 8.57 15.27
N LEU A 107 16.00 9.61 15.88
CA LEU A 107 15.08 10.52 15.22
C LEU A 107 15.75 11.32 14.08
N ILE A 108 16.95 11.85 14.32
CA ILE A 108 17.68 12.62 13.31
C ILE A 108 17.97 11.74 12.09
N VAL A 109 18.54 10.55 12.31
CA VAL A 109 18.83 9.62 11.21
C VAL A 109 17.55 9.15 10.53
N ALA A 110 16.48 8.87 11.27
CA ALA A 110 15.19 8.50 10.68
C ALA A 110 14.64 9.58 9.74
N LEU A 111 14.70 10.87 10.14
CA LEU A 111 14.23 11.98 9.31
C LEU A 111 15.09 12.19 8.06
N ILE A 112 16.41 12.04 8.16
CA ILE A 112 17.33 12.12 7.02
C ILE A 112 17.04 10.99 6.02
N VAL A 113 16.97 9.75 6.51
CA VAL A 113 16.69 8.58 5.66
C VAL A 113 15.30 8.69 5.04
N LEU A 114 14.29 9.14 5.79
CA LEU A 114 12.95 9.40 5.26
C LEU A 114 12.97 10.44 4.12
N TYR A 115 13.69 11.54 4.30
CA TYR A 115 13.82 12.56 3.26
C TYR A 115 14.48 12.01 1.99
N ILE A 116 15.62 11.32 2.13
CA ILE A 116 16.33 10.71 1.00
C ILE A 116 15.46 9.66 0.31
N TYR A 117 14.81 8.81 1.08
CA TYR A 117 13.97 7.73 0.59
C TYR A 117 12.78 8.27 -0.22
N THR A 118 12.04 9.24 0.34
CA THR A 118 10.91 9.86 -0.37
C THR A 118 11.35 10.57 -1.65
N LYS A 119 12.53 11.20 -1.67
CA LYS A 119 13.09 11.80 -2.89
C LYS A 119 13.49 10.78 -3.94
N LYS A 120 14.13 9.67 -3.55
CA LYS A 120 14.53 8.60 -4.47
C LYS A 120 13.33 7.88 -5.10
N LYS A 121 12.20 7.85 -4.41
CA LYS A 121 10.95 7.20 -4.82
C LYS A 121 9.92 8.15 -5.45
N ASP A 122 10.28 9.42 -5.67
CA ASP A 122 9.36 10.48 -6.13
C ASP A 122 8.06 10.57 -5.31
N MET A 123 8.16 10.30 -4.01
CA MET A 123 7.04 10.35 -3.09
C MET A 123 6.88 11.74 -2.49
N SER A 124 5.64 12.16 -2.27
CA SER A 124 5.38 13.39 -1.51
C SER A 124 5.78 13.21 -0.05
N LEU A 125 6.87 13.87 0.35
CA LEU A 125 7.33 13.94 1.74
C LEU A 125 6.22 14.40 2.69
N TYR A 126 5.40 15.36 2.25
CA TYR A 126 4.33 15.93 3.06
C TYR A 126 3.17 14.97 3.29
N ARG A 127 2.78 14.22 2.27
CA ARG A 127 1.78 13.14 2.44
C ARG A 127 2.35 12.02 3.31
N THR A 128 3.65 11.75 3.21
CA THR A 128 4.34 10.77 4.07
C THR A 128 4.36 11.24 5.54
N PHE A 129 4.56 12.52 5.80
CA PHE A 129 4.43 13.10 7.13
C PHE A 129 3.04 12.90 7.77
N ASP A 130 1.97 12.98 6.98
CA ASP A 130 0.60 12.70 7.47
C ASP A 130 0.35 11.22 7.81
N ILE A 131 1.19 10.32 7.29
CA ILE A 131 1.18 8.89 7.64
C ILE A 131 2.01 8.65 8.91
N VAL A 132 3.20 9.26 8.97
CA VAL A 132 4.17 9.04 10.05
C VAL A 132 3.74 9.70 11.37
N ALA A 133 3.14 10.89 11.35
CA ALA A 133 2.75 11.61 12.56
C ALA A 133 1.76 10.82 13.47
N PRO A 134 0.65 10.23 12.95
CA PRO A 134 -0.14 9.28 13.72
C PRO A 134 0.66 8.07 14.22
N GLY A 135 1.61 7.57 13.42
CA GLY A 135 2.47 6.45 13.76
C GLY A 135 3.36 6.74 14.98
N PHE A 136 3.90 7.96 15.11
CA PHE A 136 4.67 8.35 16.29
C PHE A 136 3.84 8.34 17.57
N PHE A 137 2.61 8.86 17.54
CA PHE A 137 1.71 8.76 18.68
C PHE A 137 1.46 7.31 19.08
N ILE A 138 1.17 6.43 18.10
CA ILE A 138 0.95 5.01 18.36
C ILE A 138 2.18 4.38 19.01
N GLY A 139 3.37 4.59 18.44
CA GLY A 139 4.63 4.09 19.00
C GLY A 139 4.86 4.55 20.44
N GLN A 140 4.56 5.81 20.75
CA GLN A 140 4.69 6.37 22.09
C GLN A 140 3.66 5.78 23.06
N ILE A 141 2.40 5.62 22.65
CA ILE A 141 1.35 5.00 23.47
C ILE A 141 1.83 3.63 23.95
N PHE A 142 2.26 2.75 23.02
CA PHE A 142 2.72 1.41 23.38
C PHE A 142 4.05 1.43 24.14
N GLY A 143 5.04 2.22 23.69
CA GLY A 143 6.36 2.26 24.31
C GLY A 143 6.35 2.61 25.80
N ARG A 144 5.40 3.44 26.26
CA ARG A 144 5.27 3.79 27.68
C ARG A 144 4.88 2.61 28.57
N TRP A 145 4.16 1.63 28.05
CA TRP A 145 3.87 0.40 28.79
C TRP A 145 5.12 -0.47 28.99
N GLY A 146 6.13 -0.31 28.14
CA GLY A 146 7.45 -0.88 28.39
C GLY A 146 8.08 -0.31 29.67
N ASN A 147 8.03 1.02 29.85
CA ASN A 147 8.56 1.66 31.06
C ASN A 147 7.84 1.19 32.33
N PHE A 148 6.52 0.95 32.24
CA PHE A 148 5.74 0.37 33.33
C PHE A 148 6.24 -1.02 33.74
N CYS A 149 6.53 -1.91 32.78
CA CYS A 149 7.04 -3.25 33.07
C CYS A 149 8.47 -3.24 33.63
N ASN A 150 9.26 -2.21 33.30
CA ASN A 150 10.60 -2.00 33.84
C ASN A 150 10.60 -1.25 35.18
N HIS A 151 9.44 -0.77 35.65
CA HIS A 151 9.30 0.08 36.84
C HIS A 151 10.18 1.34 36.79
N GLU A 152 10.34 1.94 35.61
CA GLU A 152 11.20 3.12 35.40
C GLU A 152 10.42 4.39 35.02
N LEU A 153 11.10 5.54 35.07
CA LEU A 153 10.59 6.85 34.63
C LEU A 153 9.30 7.31 35.33
N TYR A 154 9.07 6.91 36.59
CA TYR A 154 7.91 7.25 37.41
C TYR A 154 7.94 8.69 37.97
N GLY A 155 6.80 9.14 38.51
CA GLY A 155 6.65 10.48 39.09
C GLY A 155 6.85 10.54 40.62
N PRO A 156 6.47 11.65 41.27
CA PRO A 156 6.66 11.84 42.70
C PRO A 156 5.85 10.86 43.54
N VAL A 157 6.13 10.85 44.84
CA VAL A 157 5.35 10.10 45.83
C VAL A 157 3.91 10.59 45.85
N VAL A 158 2.97 9.65 45.77
CA VAL A 158 1.54 9.88 45.80
C VAL A 158 1.09 10.10 47.25
N LYS A 159 0.58 11.28 47.56
CA LYS A 159 0.05 11.60 48.91
C LYS A 159 -1.17 10.75 49.29
N ASN A 160 -2.04 10.44 48.34
CA ASN A 160 -3.22 9.58 48.54
C ASN A 160 -3.27 8.47 47.47
N PRO A 161 -2.78 7.25 47.77
CA PRO A 161 -2.64 6.19 46.77
C PRO A 161 -3.92 5.40 46.50
N SER A 162 -5.08 5.85 47.01
CA SER A 162 -6.35 5.11 46.89
C SER A 162 -6.71 4.76 45.44
N PHE A 163 -6.43 5.66 44.48
CA PHE A 163 -6.69 5.40 43.06
C PHE A 163 -5.79 4.31 42.46
N LEU A 164 -4.54 4.17 42.94
CA LEU A 164 -3.62 3.13 42.50
C LEU A 164 -3.99 1.78 43.09
N LYS A 165 -4.29 1.76 44.40
CA LYS A 165 -4.65 0.54 45.13
C LYS A 165 -5.91 -0.13 44.57
N ASN A 166 -6.84 0.66 44.03
CA ASN A 166 -8.09 0.15 43.44
C ASN A 166 -7.92 -0.48 42.05
N ILE A 167 -6.73 -0.37 41.44
CA ILE A 167 -6.45 -0.93 40.10
C ILE A 167 -5.41 -2.04 40.27
N PRO A 168 -5.79 -3.34 40.20
CA PRO A 168 -4.94 -4.46 40.63
C PRO A 168 -3.52 -4.45 40.05
N ILE A 169 -3.40 -4.28 38.73
CA ILE A 169 -2.10 -4.29 38.04
C ILE A 169 -1.26 -3.04 38.40
N LEU A 170 -1.88 -1.87 38.54
CA LEU A 170 -1.16 -0.62 38.85
C LEU A 170 -0.78 -0.54 40.33
N GLY A 171 -1.63 -1.00 41.24
CA GLY A 171 -1.44 -0.88 42.68
C GLY A 171 -0.14 -1.55 43.13
N GLU A 172 0.08 -2.79 42.71
CA GLU A 172 1.28 -3.55 43.12
C GLU A 172 2.53 -3.03 42.41
N ASN A 173 2.44 -2.72 41.12
CA ASN A 173 3.59 -2.33 40.30
C ASN A 173 4.02 -0.86 40.46
N MET A 174 3.16 0.01 40.98
CA MET A 174 3.51 1.42 41.25
C MET A 174 3.96 1.67 42.69
N TYR A 175 4.12 0.63 43.50
CA TYR A 175 4.81 0.70 44.77
C TYR A 175 6.31 0.50 44.52
N ILE A 176 7.07 1.59 44.40
CA ILE A 176 8.48 1.57 43.97
C ILE A 176 9.32 2.29 45.04
N ASP A 177 10.43 1.67 45.44
CA ASP A 177 11.33 2.17 46.49
C ASP A 177 10.62 2.58 47.79
N GLY A 178 9.69 1.73 48.24
CA GLY A 178 8.99 1.90 49.51
C GLY A 178 7.84 2.91 49.50
N ALA A 179 7.49 3.50 48.35
CA ALA A 179 6.39 4.46 48.25
C ALA A 179 5.55 4.24 46.97
N TYR A 180 4.27 4.60 47.05
CA TYR A 180 3.43 4.68 45.83
C TYR A 180 3.86 5.87 44.99
N ARG A 181 4.19 5.65 43.72
CA ARG A 181 4.66 6.68 42.78
C ARG A 181 3.61 7.00 41.73
N HIS A 182 3.61 8.24 41.25
CA HIS A 182 2.72 8.65 40.17
C HIS A 182 3.04 7.88 38.87
N PRO A 183 2.05 7.24 38.22
CA PRO A 183 2.26 6.47 36.99
C PRO A 183 2.35 7.40 35.76
N THR A 184 3.48 8.09 35.64
CA THR A 184 3.81 8.98 34.50
C THR A 184 3.64 8.28 33.15
N PHE A 185 3.95 6.99 33.05
CA PHE A 185 3.74 6.20 31.84
C PHE A 185 2.26 6.24 31.37
N LEU A 186 1.31 6.18 32.31
CA LEU A 186 -0.13 6.20 32.03
C LEU A 186 -0.56 7.61 31.61
N TYR A 187 -0.01 8.64 32.25
CA TYR A 187 -0.27 10.03 31.88
C TYR A 187 0.25 10.32 30.47
N GLU A 188 1.47 9.90 30.15
CA GLU A 188 2.05 10.03 28.81
C GLU A 188 1.28 9.23 27.77
N SER A 189 0.96 7.96 28.04
CA SER A 189 0.18 7.12 27.13
C SER A 189 -1.20 7.75 26.88
N GLY A 190 -1.86 8.27 27.92
CA GLY A 190 -3.16 8.93 27.83
C GLY A 190 -3.10 10.25 27.04
N LEU A 191 -2.12 11.12 27.31
CA LEU A 191 -1.93 12.36 26.58
C LEU A 191 -1.57 12.12 25.11
N ASN A 192 -0.80 11.08 24.80
CA ASN A 192 -0.51 10.69 23.42
C ASN A 192 -1.75 10.13 22.71
N LEU A 193 -2.61 9.39 23.42
CA LEU A 193 -3.90 8.94 22.87
C LEU A 193 -4.84 10.13 22.58
N ILE A 194 -4.92 11.11 23.48
CA ILE A 194 -5.69 12.35 23.26
C ILE A 194 -5.13 13.10 22.05
N GLY A 195 -3.80 13.25 21.97
CA GLY A 195 -3.13 13.89 20.82
C GLY A 195 -3.42 13.18 19.50
N LEU A 196 -3.37 11.84 19.49
CA LEU A 196 -3.75 11.03 18.35
C LEU A 196 -5.21 11.30 17.94
N ILE A 197 -6.16 11.25 18.89
CA ILE A 197 -7.58 11.51 18.63
C ILE A 197 -7.77 12.90 18.02
N ILE A 198 -7.15 13.93 18.60
CA ILE A 198 -7.20 15.31 18.08
C ILE A 198 -6.67 15.34 16.65
N LEU A 199 -5.53 14.70 16.38
CA LEU A 199 -4.94 14.64 15.05
C LEU A 199 -5.88 13.93 14.06
N LEU A 200 -6.53 12.83 14.45
CA LEU A 200 -7.51 12.14 13.59
C LEU A 200 -8.78 12.96 13.36
N VAL A 201 -9.23 13.71 14.36
CA VAL A 201 -10.39 14.61 14.25
C VAL A 201 -10.06 15.77 13.33
N LEU A 202 -8.92 16.44 13.50
CA LEU A 202 -8.43 17.50 12.63
C LEU A 202 -8.39 17.01 11.18
N ARG A 203 -7.77 15.86 10.96
CA ARG A 203 -7.70 15.19 9.67
C ARG A 203 -9.06 14.99 8.99
N ARG A 204 -10.11 14.65 9.74
CA ARG A 204 -11.45 14.37 9.18
C ARG A 204 -12.36 15.61 9.10
N LYS A 205 -12.25 16.54 10.04
CA LYS A 205 -13.22 17.65 10.21
C LYS A 205 -12.69 18.97 9.69
N TYR A 206 -11.38 19.18 9.69
CA TYR A 206 -10.80 20.45 9.25
C TYR A 206 -10.57 20.45 7.73
N LYS A 207 -11.52 21.03 7.00
CA LYS A 207 -11.51 21.05 5.52
C LYS A 207 -10.31 21.77 4.91
N ASN A 208 -9.69 22.70 5.64
CA ASN A 208 -8.57 23.49 5.16
C ASN A 208 -7.20 22.88 5.52
N LEU A 209 -7.18 21.66 6.07
CA LEU A 209 -5.94 20.96 6.39
C LEU A 209 -5.09 20.73 5.14
N LYS A 210 -3.82 21.12 5.18
CA LYS A 210 -2.87 20.90 4.08
C LYS A 210 -2.01 19.66 4.34
N CYS A 211 -1.70 18.88 3.30
CA CYS A 211 -0.89 17.67 3.43
C CYS A 211 0.44 17.96 4.12
N GLY A 212 0.75 17.31 5.23
CA GLY A 212 1.92 17.47 6.09
C GLY A 212 1.66 18.28 7.37
N ASP A 213 0.52 18.97 7.49
CA ASP A 213 0.19 19.78 8.68
C ASP A 213 0.17 18.95 9.96
N LEU A 214 -0.19 17.66 9.85
CA LEU A 214 -0.29 16.77 11.01
C LEU A 214 1.06 16.56 11.70
N MET A 215 2.17 16.63 10.97
CA MET A 215 3.51 16.57 11.55
C MET A 215 3.84 17.80 12.40
N GLY A 216 3.49 19.00 11.91
CA GLY A 216 3.66 20.22 12.70
C GLY A 216 2.84 20.20 13.99
N VAL A 217 1.59 19.74 13.91
CA VAL A 217 0.72 19.54 15.09
C VAL A 217 1.32 18.52 16.06
N TYR A 218 1.84 17.40 15.56
CA TYR A 218 2.51 16.39 16.37
C TYR A 218 3.74 16.96 17.10
N LEU A 219 4.61 17.71 16.42
CA LEU A 219 5.81 18.30 17.04
C LEU A 219 5.46 19.25 18.20
N VAL A 220 4.45 20.11 18.00
CA VAL A 220 3.95 21.01 19.06
C VAL A 220 3.37 20.20 20.22
N TRP A 221 2.52 19.23 19.93
CA TRP A 221 1.89 18.40 20.96
C TRP A 221 2.92 17.62 21.78
N TYR A 222 3.88 16.97 21.10
CA TYR A 222 4.93 16.20 21.74
C TYR A 222 5.75 17.08 22.69
N GLY A 223 6.17 18.27 22.25
CA GLY A 223 6.92 19.18 23.11
C GLY A 223 6.12 19.60 24.36
N ILE A 224 4.83 19.89 24.22
CA ILE A 224 3.96 20.25 25.36
C ILE A 224 3.87 19.09 26.37
N VAL A 225 3.56 17.88 25.88
CA VAL A 225 3.44 16.68 26.73
C VAL A 225 4.77 16.37 27.41
N ARG A 226 5.90 16.51 26.69
CA ARG A 226 7.22 16.21 27.21
C ARG A 226 7.65 17.17 28.33
N ILE A 227 7.34 18.47 28.22
CA ILE A 227 7.59 19.44 29.30
C ILE A 227 6.82 19.06 30.56
N PHE A 228 5.51 18.77 30.43
CA PHE A 228 4.68 18.39 31.56
C PHE A 228 5.18 17.11 32.26
N THR A 229 5.53 16.10 31.46
CA THR A 229 5.88 14.77 31.97
C THR A 229 7.29 14.73 32.53
N GLU A 230 8.23 15.47 31.94
CA GLU A 230 9.55 15.62 32.53
C GLU A 230 9.52 16.41 33.83
N ALA A 231 8.71 17.47 33.93
CA ALA A 231 8.55 18.20 35.18
C ALA A 231 8.06 17.29 36.31
N LEU A 232 7.13 16.37 36.03
CA LEU A 232 6.71 15.35 37.00
C LEU A 232 7.83 14.36 37.34
N ARG A 233 8.62 13.91 36.36
CA ARG A 233 9.74 12.99 36.62
C ARG A 233 10.81 13.60 37.49
N MET A 234 11.20 14.86 37.23
CA MET A 234 12.17 15.58 38.07
C MET A 234 11.72 15.72 39.53
N MET A 235 10.41 15.80 39.78
CA MET A 235 9.87 15.82 41.14
C MET A 235 9.90 14.43 41.81
N GLY A 236 10.01 13.35 41.02
CA GLY A 236 10.04 11.97 41.50
C GLY A 236 11.45 11.45 41.73
N ASP A 237 12.27 11.48 40.69
CA ASP A 237 13.69 11.16 40.72
C ASP A 237 14.48 12.24 39.97
N PRO A 238 15.15 13.16 40.69
CA PRO A 238 15.94 14.22 40.08
C PRO A 238 17.20 13.73 39.34
N SER A 239 17.62 12.47 39.53
CA SER A 239 18.89 11.93 38.98
C SER A 239 18.73 11.23 37.62
N ASP A 240 17.49 10.91 37.25
CA ASP A 240 17.15 10.14 36.05
C ASP A 240 17.23 10.96 34.73
N PRO A 241 16.83 12.26 34.67
CA PRO A 241 16.92 13.05 33.44
C PRO A 241 18.36 13.41 33.03
N LEU A 242 18.66 13.39 31.73
CA LEU A 242 19.88 13.98 31.20
C LEU A 242 19.84 15.51 31.33
N MET A 243 20.76 16.08 32.11
CA MET A 243 20.84 17.51 32.41
C MET A 243 21.90 18.22 31.55
N LEU A 244 21.59 19.45 31.12
CA LEU A 244 22.55 20.40 30.57
C LEU A 244 22.60 21.62 31.49
N GLY A 245 23.59 21.64 32.39
CA GLY A 245 23.59 22.59 33.51
C GLY A 245 22.35 22.38 34.39
N PRO A 246 21.57 23.43 34.71
CA PRO A 246 20.40 23.30 35.58
C PRO A 246 19.12 22.85 34.84
N ILE A 247 19.17 22.64 33.52
CA ILE A 247 17.98 22.38 32.69
C ILE A 247 18.04 20.97 32.10
N PRO A 248 16.97 20.17 32.19
CA PRO A 248 16.87 18.90 31.47
C PRO A 248 16.94 19.11 29.94
N VAL A 249 17.78 18.31 29.27
CA VAL A 249 17.93 18.31 27.81
C VAL A 249 16.60 18.05 27.11
N SER A 250 15.76 17.21 27.70
CA SER A 250 14.41 16.91 27.21
C SER A 250 13.50 18.15 27.14
N ILE A 251 13.60 19.09 28.09
CA ILE A 251 12.84 20.35 28.08
C ILE A 251 13.34 21.25 26.96
N LEU A 252 14.66 21.39 26.79
CA LEU A 252 15.26 22.18 25.71
C LEU A 252 14.83 21.66 24.32
N ILE A 253 14.91 20.34 24.11
CA ILE A 253 14.46 19.70 22.87
C ILE A 253 12.95 19.88 22.67
N SER A 254 12.17 19.87 23.73
CA SER A 254 10.72 20.09 23.65
C SER A 254 10.36 21.49 23.17
N ILE A 255 11.07 22.52 23.67
CA ILE A 255 10.92 23.89 23.20
C ILE A 255 11.29 23.99 21.72
N LEU A 256 12.38 23.34 21.30
CA LEU A 256 12.78 23.27 19.90
C LEU A 256 11.72 22.60 19.02
N PHE A 257 11.06 21.53 19.49
CA PHE A 257 9.97 20.90 18.76
C PHE A 257 8.73 21.78 18.66
N ILE A 258 8.37 22.51 19.70
CA ILE A 258 7.26 23.48 19.64
C ILE A 258 7.57 24.57 18.62
N ILE A 259 8.75 25.19 18.69
CA ILE A 259 9.16 26.25 17.75
C ILE A 259 9.21 25.70 16.33
N SER A 260 9.88 24.57 16.10
CA SER A 260 9.99 23.98 14.76
C SER A 260 8.63 23.57 14.19
N GLY A 261 7.71 23.03 15.00
CA GLY A 261 6.36 22.69 14.57
C GLY A 261 5.54 23.92 14.17
N ILE A 262 5.57 24.99 14.97
CA ILE A 262 4.91 26.27 14.66
C ILE A 262 5.53 26.89 13.39
N THR A 263 6.86 27.00 13.33
CA THR A 263 7.58 27.53 12.18
C THR A 263 7.27 26.72 10.92
N PHE A 264 7.28 25.39 11.00
CA PHE A 264 6.91 24.52 9.88
C PHE A 264 5.49 24.81 9.37
N LEU A 265 4.51 24.93 10.28
CA LEU A 265 3.13 25.24 9.91
C LEU A 265 2.99 26.62 9.25
N ILE A 266 3.68 27.64 9.79
CA ILE A 266 3.65 29.02 9.26
C ILE A 266 4.35 29.09 7.91
N VAL A 267 5.61 28.67 7.84
CA VAL A 267 6.45 28.73 6.63
C VAL A 267 5.78 27.99 5.47
N LYS A 268 5.18 26.84 5.75
CA LYS A 268 4.43 26.08 4.74
C LYS A 268 3.25 26.85 4.15
N ARG A 269 2.63 27.79 4.87
CA ARG A 269 1.58 28.65 4.29
C ARG A 269 2.12 29.58 3.20
N TYR A 270 3.39 29.98 3.29
CA TYR A 270 4.03 30.90 2.35
C TYR A 270 4.75 30.17 1.21
N ILE A 271 5.60 29.19 1.52
CA ILE A 271 6.53 28.56 0.56
C ILE A 271 6.34 27.06 0.36
N GLY A 272 5.53 26.39 1.19
CA GLY A 272 5.31 24.95 1.11
C GLY A 272 4.20 24.55 0.13
N PRO A 273 4.09 23.24 -0.19
CA PRO A 273 3.01 22.74 -1.03
C PRO A 273 1.67 22.99 -0.35
N LYS A 274 0.74 23.54 -1.13
CA LYS A 274 -0.61 23.93 -0.70
C LYS A 274 -1.65 22.84 -0.98
N GLU A 275 -1.20 21.61 -1.26
CA GLU A 275 -2.06 20.44 -1.43
C GLU A 275 -3.00 20.32 -0.22
N ASN A 276 -4.30 20.37 -0.47
CA ASN A 276 -5.29 20.16 0.57
C ASN A 276 -5.46 18.64 0.79
N TYR A 277 -5.45 18.24 2.05
CA TYR A 277 -5.57 16.84 2.44
C TYR A 277 -6.86 16.19 1.91
N GLN A 278 -8.01 16.86 2.08
CA GLN A 278 -9.31 16.35 1.64
C GLN A 278 -9.44 16.33 0.11
N GLU A 279 -8.83 17.30 -0.59
CA GLU A 279 -8.82 17.31 -2.06
C GLU A 279 -7.95 16.17 -2.61
N VAL A 280 -6.81 15.86 -2.00
CA VAL A 280 -5.97 14.71 -2.37
C VAL A 280 -6.74 13.41 -2.17
N LEU A 281 -7.44 13.25 -1.04
CA LEU A 281 -8.29 12.08 -0.81
C LEU A 281 -9.38 11.96 -1.87
N ALA A 282 -10.09 13.05 -2.17
CA ALA A 282 -11.13 13.07 -3.18
C ALA A 282 -10.56 12.78 -4.58
N TYR A 283 -9.41 13.36 -4.91
CA TYR A 283 -8.72 13.17 -6.18
C TYR A 283 -8.29 11.71 -6.41
N ASN A 284 -7.65 11.09 -5.42
CA ASN A 284 -7.24 9.69 -5.51
C ASN A 284 -8.45 8.76 -5.54
N ALA A 285 -9.50 9.04 -4.75
CA ALA A 285 -10.74 8.28 -4.81
C ALA A 285 -11.45 8.41 -6.18
N MET A 286 -11.33 9.55 -6.85
CA MET A 286 -11.88 9.77 -8.20
C MET A 286 -11.09 9.04 -9.29
N ARG A 287 -9.79 8.81 -9.12
CA ARG A 287 -8.93 8.13 -10.10
C ARG A 287 -8.98 6.61 -10.04
N LYS A 288 -9.44 6.04 -8.93
CA LYS A 288 -9.55 4.59 -8.79
C LYS A 288 -10.48 4.03 -9.87
N PRO A 289 -10.04 3.03 -10.67
CA PRO A 289 -10.90 2.43 -11.67
C PRO A 289 -12.09 1.77 -10.99
N ASP A 290 -13.26 1.87 -11.61
CA ASP A 290 -14.48 1.16 -11.19
C ASP A 290 -14.92 0.11 -12.22
N THR A 291 -14.28 0.12 -13.40
CA THR A 291 -14.56 -0.76 -14.52
C THR A 291 -13.24 -1.31 -15.06
N ILE A 292 -13.18 -2.62 -15.29
CA ILE A 292 -12.02 -3.29 -15.87
C ILE A 292 -12.51 -4.11 -17.05
N LEU A 293 -12.02 -3.75 -18.22
CA LEU A 293 -12.27 -4.46 -19.46
C LEU A 293 -11.05 -5.33 -19.77
N PHE A 294 -11.27 -6.53 -20.27
CA PHE A 294 -10.23 -7.48 -20.62
C PHE A 294 -10.32 -7.85 -22.10
N ASP A 295 -9.18 -8.12 -22.74
CA ASP A 295 -9.18 -9.06 -23.85
C ASP A 295 -9.43 -10.50 -23.35
N LEU A 296 -9.75 -11.39 -24.27
CA LEU A 296 -10.00 -12.80 -24.00
C LEU A 296 -8.75 -13.65 -24.25
N ASP A 297 -8.42 -13.83 -25.53
CA ASP A 297 -7.34 -14.67 -26.03
C ASP A 297 -6.01 -14.08 -25.57
N GLY A 298 -5.16 -14.87 -24.92
CA GLY A 298 -3.88 -14.39 -24.41
C GLY A 298 -3.95 -13.55 -23.14
N THR A 299 -5.16 -13.24 -22.63
CA THR A 299 -5.35 -12.43 -21.42
C THR A 299 -6.14 -13.16 -20.32
N LEU A 300 -7.33 -13.69 -20.64
CA LEU A 300 -8.14 -14.49 -19.71
C LEU A 300 -8.08 -15.99 -20.02
N LEU A 301 -7.91 -16.34 -21.29
CA LEU A 301 -7.79 -17.71 -21.78
C LEU A 301 -6.45 -17.91 -22.51
N ASP A 302 -5.76 -19.00 -22.18
CA ASP A 302 -4.61 -19.49 -22.95
C ASP A 302 -5.12 -20.21 -24.20
N THR A 303 -5.09 -19.50 -25.32
CA THR A 303 -5.53 -20.00 -26.62
C THR A 303 -4.39 -20.14 -27.63
N LYS A 304 -3.16 -19.73 -27.27
CA LYS A 304 -1.99 -19.82 -28.15
C LYS A 304 -1.75 -21.24 -28.69
N PRO A 305 -1.76 -22.31 -27.87
CA PRO A 305 -1.55 -23.67 -28.37
C PRO A 305 -2.58 -24.12 -29.41
N LEU A 306 -3.84 -23.70 -29.27
CA LEU A 306 -4.90 -24.01 -30.22
C LEU A 306 -4.70 -23.24 -31.53
N ILE A 307 -4.38 -21.95 -31.44
CA ILE A 307 -4.14 -21.08 -32.59
C ILE A 307 -2.96 -21.60 -33.40
N ASP A 308 -1.83 -21.87 -32.74
CA ASP A 308 -0.62 -22.38 -33.38
C ASP A 308 -0.90 -23.70 -34.10
N ARG A 309 -1.58 -24.64 -33.44
CA ARG A 309 -1.96 -25.92 -34.09
C ARG A 309 -2.94 -25.73 -35.24
N SER A 310 -3.85 -24.77 -35.17
CA SER A 310 -4.81 -24.50 -36.24
C SER A 310 -4.09 -23.97 -37.48
N PHE A 311 -3.09 -23.10 -37.31
CA PHE A 311 -2.24 -22.65 -38.42
C PHE A 311 -1.37 -23.78 -38.97
N ILE A 312 -0.68 -24.55 -38.12
CA ILE A 312 0.14 -25.69 -38.55
C ILE A 312 -0.71 -26.71 -39.32
N HIS A 313 -1.92 -27.02 -38.85
CA HIS A 313 -2.84 -27.92 -39.52
C HIS A 313 -3.27 -27.41 -40.90
N THR A 314 -3.56 -26.11 -41.00
CA THR A 314 -3.96 -25.48 -42.27
C THR A 314 -2.79 -25.43 -43.25
N PHE A 315 -1.60 -25.03 -42.81
CA PHE A 315 -0.41 -24.99 -43.66
C PHE A 315 0.02 -26.39 -44.11
N SER A 316 -0.10 -27.40 -43.26
CA SER A 316 0.19 -28.79 -43.66
C SER A 316 -0.70 -29.27 -44.82
N HIS A 317 -1.91 -28.72 -44.97
CA HIS A 317 -2.82 -29.05 -46.06
C HIS A 317 -2.55 -28.22 -47.33
N PHE A 318 -2.53 -26.88 -47.19
CA PHE A 318 -2.46 -25.97 -48.34
C PHE A 318 -1.02 -25.66 -48.79
N ARG A 319 -0.03 -25.82 -47.90
CA ARG A 319 1.38 -25.48 -48.11
C ARG A 319 2.30 -26.53 -47.43
N PRO A 320 2.22 -27.82 -47.80
CA PRO A 320 2.93 -28.90 -47.12
C PRO A 320 4.45 -28.77 -47.09
N ASN A 321 5.03 -27.97 -48.00
CA ASN A 321 6.46 -27.70 -48.07
C ASN A 321 6.90 -26.47 -47.25
N HIS A 322 5.96 -25.72 -46.66
CA HIS A 322 6.23 -24.55 -45.84
C HIS A 322 6.08 -24.90 -44.37
N ILE A 323 7.21 -25.02 -43.67
CA ILE A 323 7.24 -25.29 -42.23
C ILE A 323 7.23 -23.94 -41.51
N LEU A 324 6.16 -23.68 -40.76
CA LEU A 324 6.01 -22.46 -39.98
C LEU A 324 7.05 -22.42 -38.85
N THR A 325 7.77 -21.31 -38.79
CA THR A 325 8.67 -20.98 -37.68
C THR A 325 7.90 -20.41 -36.48
N ASP A 326 8.50 -20.42 -35.30
CA ASP A 326 7.91 -19.78 -34.11
C ASP A 326 7.69 -18.28 -34.34
N GLU A 327 8.62 -17.60 -35.02
CA GLU A 327 8.50 -16.18 -35.38
C GLU A 327 7.30 -15.92 -36.31
N GLU A 328 7.04 -16.81 -37.27
CA GLU A 328 5.85 -16.70 -38.14
C GLU A 328 4.56 -16.91 -37.34
N LEU A 329 4.50 -17.96 -36.50
CA LEU A 329 3.35 -18.24 -35.64
C LEU A 329 3.04 -17.06 -34.72
N ASP A 330 4.06 -16.48 -34.10
CA ASP A 330 3.91 -15.31 -33.25
C ASP A 330 3.42 -14.09 -34.05
N SER A 331 3.84 -13.95 -35.31
CA SER A 331 3.36 -12.87 -36.21
C SER A 331 1.89 -12.98 -36.61
N PHE A 332 1.25 -14.12 -36.35
CA PHE A 332 -0.17 -14.37 -36.64
C PHE A 332 -1.09 -13.90 -35.50
N PHE A 333 -0.54 -13.55 -34.33
CA PHE A 333 -1.30 -12.96 -33.23
C PHE A 333 -1.55 -11.47 -33.48
N GLY A 334 -2.83 -11.10 -33.64
CA GLY A 334 -3.28 -9.72 -33.80
C GLY A 334 -3.95 -9.40 -35.15
N PRO A 335 -3.36 -9.73 -36.31
CA PRO A 335 -4.00 -9.60 -37.62
C PRO A 335 -5.24 -10.50 -37.78
N THR A 336 -6.10 -10.19 -38.75
CA THR A 336 -7.21 -11.09 -39.10
C THR A 336 -6.70 -12.33 -39.85
N LEU A 337 -7.49 -13.42 -39.84
CA LEU A 337 -7.15 -14.62 -40.62
C LEU A 337 -6.96 -14.30 -42.11
N TYR A 338 -7.81 -13.40 -42.64
CA TYR A 338 -7.68 -12.92 -44.01
C TYR A 338 -6.34 -12.25 -44.26
N GLN A 339 -5.98 -11.24 -43.44
CA GLN A 339 -4.70 -10.55 -43.56
C GLN A 339 -3.49 -11.47 -43.41
N THR A 340 -3.64 -12.56 -42.66
CA THR A 340 -2.58 -13.56 -42.46
C THR A 340 -2.43 -14.44 -43.69
N PHE A 341 -3.51 -15.03 -44.19
CA PHE A 341 -3.47 -15.93 -45.35
C PHE A 341 -3.18 -15.19 -46.67
N SER A 342 -3.57 -13.92 -46.80
CA SER A 342 -3.19 -13.07 -47.95
C SER A 342 -1.68 -12.83 -48.07
N ARG A 343 -0.86 -13.17 -47.06
CA ARG A 343 0.60 -13.13 -47.17
C ARG A 343 1.16 -14.31 -47.98
N TYR A 344 0.34 -15.36 -48.17
CA TYR A 344 0.75 -16.66 -48.74
C TYR A 344 -0.07 -17.09 -49.95
N SER A 345 -1.12 -16.34 -50.30
CA SER A 345 -1.92 -16.51 -51.51
C SER A 345 -2.55 -15.19 -51.93
N ASP A 346 -2.63 -14.97 -53.24
CA ASP A 346 -3.40 -13.87 -53.85
C ASP A 346 -4.75 -14.37 -54.42
N ASP A 347 -5.04 -15.68 -54.35
CA ASP A 347 -6.31 -16.25 -54.82
C ASP A 347 -7.36 -16.19 -53.70
N GLU A 348 -8.37 -15.35 -53.89
CA GLU A 348 -9.48 -15.18 -52.96
C GLU A 348 -10.18 -16.49 -52.59
N LYS A 349 -10.38 -17.40 -53.55
CA LYS A 349 -11.05 -18.68 -53.26
C LYS A 349 -10.19 -19.57 -52.38
N GLU A 350 -8.87 -19.51 -52.56
CA GLU A 350 -7.94 -20.26 -51.72
C GLU A 350 -7.88 -19.67 -50.31
N ILE A 351 -7.83 -18.34 -50.18
CA ILE A 351 -7.86 -17.66 -48.88
C ILE A 351 -9.14 -18.03 -48.11
N GLU A 352 -10.30 -17.99 -48.75
CA GLU A 352 -11.57 -18.40 -48.14
C GLU A 352 -11.55 -19.86 -47.70
N ALA A 353 -10.98 -20.76 -48.52
CA ALA A 353 -10.85 -22.17 -48.19
C ALA A 353 -9.90 -22.41 -47.00
N MET A 354 -8.77 -21.71 -46.94
CA MET A 354 -7.83 -21.76 -45.80
C MET A 354 -8.49 -21.27 -44.51
N ILE A 355 -9.27 -20.19 -44.56
CA ILE A 355 -10.02 -19.68 -43.41
C ILE A 355 -11.06 -20.70 -42.94
N ALA A 356 -11.79 -21.32 -43.86
CA ALA A 356 -12.79 -22.34 -43.51
C ALA A 356 -12.14 -23.56 -42.86
N TYR A 357 -11.05 -24.07 -43.44
CA TYR A 357 -10.32 -25.23 -42.93
C TYR A 357 -9.68 -24.96 -41.56
N TYR A 358 -9.09 -23.78 -41.38
CA TYR A 358 -8.61 -23.32 -40.08
C TYR A 358 -9.72 -23.34 -39.03
N ARG A 359 -10.89 -22.77 -39.36
CA ARG A 359 -12.03 -22.66 -38.43
C ARG A 359 -12.59 -24.02 -38.05
N GLU A 360 -12.70 -24.94 -39.00
CA GLU A 360 -13.17 -26.30 -38.74
C GLU A 360 -12.31 -27.00 -37.68
N PHE A 361 -10.98 -26.99 -37.88
CA PHE A 361 -10.05 -27.56 -36.91
C PHE A 361 -10.10 -26.83 -35.57
N ASN A 362 -10.11 -25.49 -35.59
CA ASN A 362 -10.13 -24.68 -34.38
C ASN A 362 -11.37 -24.96 -33.52
N ILE A 363 -12.55 -25.00 -34.13
CA ILE A 363 -13.83 -25.29 -33.45
C ILE A 363 -13.84 -26.71 -32.89
N ALA A 364 -13.44 -27.70 -33.70
CA ALA A 364 -13.46 -29.11 -33.30
C ALA A 364 -12.53 -29.41 -32.10
N ASN A 365 -11.44 -28.64 -31.95
CA ASN A 365 -10.46 -28.86 -30.90
C ASN A 365 -10.55 -27.84 -29.75
N HIS A 366 -11.42 -26.83 -29.85
CA HIS A 366 -11.48 -25.69 -28.94
C HIS A 366 -11.52 -26.10 -27.47
N ASP A 367 -12.54 -26.87 -27.08
CA ASP A 367 -12.80 -27.20 -25.68
C ASP A 367 -11.71 -28.08 -25.05
N SER A 368 -10.99 -28.84 -25.88
CA SER A 368 -9.92 -29.73 -25.43
C SER A 368 -8.57 -29.03 -25.24
N MET A 369 -8.36 -27.89 -25.91
CA MET A 369 -7.06 -27.23 -25.99
C MET A 369 -7.00 -25.86 -25.30
N VAL A 370 -8.14 -25.19 -25.11
CA VAL A 370 -8.20 -23.92 -24.38
C VAL A 370 -8.14 -24.16 -22.88
N LYS A 371 -7.45 -23.28 -22.15
CA LYS A 371 -7.41 -23.28 -20.68
C LYS A 371 -7.56 -21.86 -20.15
N PRO A 372 -8.07 -21.66 -18.92
CA PRO A 372 -8.04 -20.35 -18.30
C PRO A 372 -6.61 -19.97 -17.93
N MET A 373 -6.26 -18.70 -18.08
CA MET A 373 -4.96 -18.19 -17.62
C MET A 373 -4.79 -18.44 -16.12
N PRO A 374 -3.57 -18.74 -15.63
CA PRO A 374 -3.32 -18.96 -14.21
C PRO A 374 -3.80 -17.77 -13.35
N GLY A 375 -4.75 -18.05 -12.45
CA GLY A 375 -5.32 -17.03 -11.57
C GLY A 375 -6.53 -16.26 -12.12
N ALA A 376 -6.94 -16.44 -13.38
CA ALA A 376 -8.05 -15.69 -13.99
C ALA A 376 -9.35 -15.78 -13.16
N LYS A 377 -9.77 -16.99 -12.79
CA LYS A 377 -11.00 -17.19 -11.98
C LYS A 377 -10.91 -16.51 -10.61
N ALA A 378 -9.77 -16.61 -9.94
CA ALA A 378 -9.55 -15.99 -8.63
C ALA A 378 -9.54 -14.46 -8.70
N LEU A 379 -8.92 -13.90 -9.75
CA LEU A 379 -8.92 -12.46 -10.03
C LEU A 379 -10.35 -11.96 -10.25
N LEU A 380 -11.06 -12.54 -11.22
CA LEU A 380 -12.41 -12.10 -11.60
C LEU A 380 -13.38 -12.20 -10.42
N SER A 381 -13.32 -13.28 -9.65
CA SER A 381 -14.10 -13.41 -8.42
C SER A 381 -13.77 -12.32 -7.40
N SER A 382 -12.48 -11.99 -7.22
CA SER A 382 -12.04 -10.97 -6.26
C SER A 382 -12.46 -9.56 -6.69
N LEU A 383 -12.40 -9.26 -7.98
CA LEU A 383 -12.83 -7.97 -8.53
C LEU A 383 -14.36 -7.82 -8.46
N SER A 384 -15.10 -8.85 -8.84
CA SER A 384 -16.57 -8.88 -8.75
C SER A 384 -17.04 -8.70 -7.30
N MET A 385 -16.46 -9.41 -6.33
CA MET A 385 -16.77 -9.25 -4.90
C MET A 385 -16.46 -7.83 -4.36
N LYS A 386 -15.48 -7.14 -4.96
CA LYS A 386 -15.14 -5.75 -4.62
C LYS A 386 -16.01 -4.70 -5.35
N GLY A 387 -16.95 -5.14 -6.19
CA GLY A 387 -17.91 -4.27 -6.88
C GLY A 387 -17.35 -3.57 -8.13
N TYR A 388 -16.27 -4.09 -8.72
CA TYR A 388 -15.80 -3.62 -10.03
C TYR A 388 -16.77 -4.11 -11.12
N ASN A 389 -17.03 -3.26 -12.11
CA ASN A 389 -17.67 -3.76 -13.33
C ASN A 389 -16.61 -4.47 -14.17
N LEU A 390 -16.96 -5.63 -14.70
CA LEU A 390 -16.06 -6.44 -15.51
C LEU A 390 -16.66 -6.61 -16.91
N GLY A 391 -15.82 -6.57 -17.92
CA GLY A 391 -16.26 -6.86 -19.28
C GLY A 391 -15.16 -7.40 -20.15
N VAL A 392 -15.55 -8.00 -21.27
CA VAL A 392 -14.63 -8.50 -22.29
C VAL A 392 -14.82 -7.71 -23.58
N VAL A 393 -13.72 -7.30 -24.20
CA VAL A 393 -13.67 -6.71 -25.54
C VAL A 393 -12.66 -7.51 -26.36
N SER A 394 -13.12 -8.25 -27.35
CA SER A 394 -12.27 -9.17 -28.13
C SER A 394 -12.38 -8.93 -29.63
N SER A 395 -11.33 -9.31 -30.37
CA SER A 395 -11.36 -9.40 -31.83
C SER A 395 -12.02 -10.69 -32.33
N LYS A 396 -12.41 -11.60 -31.42
CA LYS A 396 -13.18 -12.81 -31.72
C LYS A 396 -14.68 -12.48 -31.78
N LYS A 397 -15.46 -13.32 -32.47
CA LYS A 397 -16.93 -13.18 -32.51
C LYS A 397 -17.54 -13.41 -31.14
N THR A 398 -18.63 -12.71 -30.85
CA THR A 398 -19.28 -12.64 -29.54
C THR A 398 -19.75 -14.01 -29.04
N ASP A 399 -20.31 -14.83 -29.92
CA ASP A 399 -20.72 -16.22 -29.64
C ASP A 399 -19.56 -17.10 -29.15
N LEU A 400 -18.40 -17.01 -29.82
CA LEU A 400 -17.20 -17.75 -29.45
C LEU A 400 -16.55 -17.22 -28.16
N VAL A 401 -16.62 -15.91 -27.91
CA VAL A 401 -16.16 -15.32 -26.65
C VAL A 401 -17.00 -15.86 -25.48
N ASN A 402 -18.34 -15.84 -25.64
CA ASN A 402 -19.24 -16.38 -24.62
C ASN A 402 -19.00 -17.86 -24.37
N HIS A 403 -18.88 -18.67 -25.43
CA HIS A 403 -18.58 -20.10 -25.31
C HIS A 403 -17.29 -20.37 -24.52
N GLY A 404 -16.20 -19.66 -24.83
CA GLY A 404 -14.93 -19.79 -24.12
C GLY A 404 -15.01 -19.39 -22.63
N LEU A 405 -15.78 -18.33 -22.32
CA LEU A 405 -16.00 -17.90 -20.94
C LEU A 405 -16.91 -18.86 -20.15
N GLU A 406 -17.94 -19.44 -20.79
CA GLU A 406 -18.86 -20.40 -20.18
C GLU A 406 -18.17 -21.71 -19.84
N LEU A 407 -17.31 -22.20 -20.73
CA LEU A 407 -16.56 -23.45 -20.55
C LEU A 407 -15.80 -23.50 -19.21
N PHE A 408 -15.33 -22.34 -18.73
CA PHE A 408 -14.59 -22.22 -17.46
C PHE A 408 -15.34 -21.48 -16.35
N ASP A 409 -16.65 -21.27 -16.52
CA ASP A 409 -17.53 -20.62 -15.54
C ASP A 409 -17.02 -19.20 -15.16
N LEU A 410 -16.56 -18.47 -16.20
CA LEU A 410 -16.07 -17.09 -16.12
C LEU A 410 -17.12 -16.07 -16.58
N LEU A 411 -18.04 -16.46 -17.47
CA LEU A 411 -19.04 -15.55 -18.05
C LEU A 411 -19.89 -14.85 -16.99
N LYS A 412 -20.23 -15.56 -15.91
CA LYS A 412 -21.02 -15.03 -14.78
C LYS A 412 -20.44 -13.78 -14.10
N TYR A 413 -19.15 -13.51 -14.28
CA TYR A 413 -18.50 -12.33 -13.71
C TYR A 413 -18.61 -11.11 -14.63
N MET A 414 -18.98 -11.29 -15.90
CA MET A 414 -18.96 -10.23 -16.91
C MET A 414 -20.29 -9.47 -16.95
N ASP A 415 -20.21 -8.16 -16.80
CA ASP A 415 -21.34 -7.26 -17.03
C ASP A 415 -21.60 -7.04 -18.51
N VAL A 416 -20.57 -7.16 -19.36
CA VAL A 416 -20.68 -6.99 -20.81
C VAL A 416 -19.62 -7.82 -21.54
N VAL A 417 -19.99 -8.33 -22.71
CA VAL A 417 -19.09 -9.03 -23.63
C VAL A 417 -19.30 -8.44 -25.02
N ILE A 418 -18.22 -7.96 -25.64
CA ILE A 418 -18.22 -7.35 -26.96
C ILE A 418 -17.21 -8.08 -27.85
N GLY A 419 -17.71 -8.75 -28.90
CA GLY A 419 -16.88 -9.31 -29.96
C GLY A 419 -16.72 -8.36 -31.15
N CYS A 420 -15.97 -8.79 -32.16
CA CYS A 420 -15.71 -8.00 -33.36
C CYS A 420 -16.96 -7.75 -34.22
N ASP A 421 -17.99 -8.59 -34.09
CA ASP A 421 -19.25 -8.56 -34.82
C ASP A 421 -20.27 -7.53 -34.28
N GLU A 422 -20.02 -6.98 -33.10
CA GLU A 422 -20.85 -5.97 -32.45
C GLU A 422 -20.46 -4.54 -32.85
N VAL A 423 -19.34 -4.36 -33.59
CA VAL A 423 -18.79 -3.05 -33.93
C VAL A 423 -18.36 -2.95 -35.38
N SER A 424 -18.42 -1.75 -35.95
CA SER A 424 -18.01 -1.50 -37.34
C SER A 424 -16.49 -1.51 -37.52
N LYS A 425 -15.74 -1.08 -36.51
CA LYS A 425 -14.26 -1.10 -36.50
C LYS A 425 -13.78 -1.86 -35.28
N HIS A 426 -13.05 -2.95 -35.50
CA HIS A 426 -12.42 -3.70 -34.43
C HIS A 426 -11.07 -3.08 -34.01
N LYS A 427 -10.44 -3.64 -32.99
CA LYS A 427 -9.11 -3.22 -32.49
C LYS A 427 -8.11 -3.07 -33.65
N PRO A 428 -7.25 -2.02 -33.66
CA PRO A 428 -6.97 -1.07 -32.58
C PRO A 428 -7.94 0.13 -32.47
N ALA A 429 -9.09 0.10 -33.14
CA ALA A 429 -10.11 1.13 -32.97
C ALA A 429 -10.75 1.06 -31.57
N PRO A 430 -11.21 2.19 -31.00
CA PRO A 430 -11.76 2.24 -29.65
C PRO A 430 -13.22 1.77 -29.55
N ASP A 431 -13.89 1.53 -30.68
CA ASP A 431 -15.35 1.33 -30.78
C ASP A 431 -15.88 0.25 -29.83
N GLY A 432 -15.20 -0.90 -29.71
CA GLY A 432 -15.60 -1.97 -28.80
C GLY A 432 -15.51 -1.60 -27.32
N ILE A 433 -14.48 -0.84 -26.95
CA ILE A 433 -14.28 -0.33 -25.58
C ILE A 433 -15.35 0.73 -25.27
N GLU A 434 -15.61 1.65 -26.20
CA GLU A 434 -16.61 2.69 -26.03
C GLU A 434 -18.03 2.10 -25.87
N LEU A 435 -18.35 1.07 -26.66
CA LEU A 435 -19.61 0.34 -26.57
C LEU A 435 -19.74 -0.39 -25.21
N ALA A 436 -18.71 -1.09 -24.77
CA ALA A 436 -18.69 -1.75 -23.45
C ALA A 436 -18.93 -0.74 -22.31
N ILE A 437 -18.23 0.40 -22.34
CA ILE A 437 -18.38 1.47 -21.33
C ILE A 437 -19.82 2.02 -21.35
N LYS A 438 -20.39 2.24 -22.54
CA LYS A 438 -21.76 2.73 -22.71
C LYS A 438 -22.77 1.76 -22.07
N LEU A 439 -22.69 0.47 -22.39
CA LEU A 439 -23.61 -0.55 -21.88
C LEU A 439 -23.51 -0.72 -20.36
N ILE A 440 -22.30 -0.67 -19.80
CA ILE A 440 -22.09 -0.69 -18.34
C ILE A 440 -22.75 0.53 -17.67
N LYS A 441 -22.61 1.73 -18.26
CA LYS A 441 -23.25 2.95 -17.76
C LYS A 441 -24.77 2.88 -17.84
N GLU A 442 -25.33 2.32 -18.91
CA GLU A 442 -26.77 2.15 -19.11
C GLU A 442 -27.37 1.15 -18.10
N LYS A 443 -26.72 0.00 -17.85
CA LYS A 443 -27.13 -0.96 -16.81
C LYS A 443 -27.17 -0.35 -15.40
N ARG A 444 -26.37 0.69 -15.15
CA ARG A 444 -26.30 1.42 -13.88
C ARG A 444 -27.30 2.56 -13.74
N ALA A 445 -28.03 2.94 -14.80
CA ALA A 445 -29.01 4.03 -14.75
C ALA A 445 -30.30 3.61 -14.01
N VAL A 446 -30.18 3.22 -12.74
CA VAL A 446 -31.25 3.30 -11.74
C VAL A 446 -31.29 4.75 -11.26
N PRO A 447 -32.47 5.41 -11.16
CA PRO A 447 -32.54 6.84 -10.87
C PRO A 447 -31.95 7.14 -9.49
N VAL A 448 -30.76 7.73 -9.46
CA VAL A 448 -30.22 8.39 -8.27
C VAL A 448 -30.79 9.80 -8.25
N GLU A 449 -31.55 10.11 -7.19
CA GLU A 449 -32.09 11.45 -6.96
C GLU A 449 -31.04 12.54 -7.19
N GLU A 450 -31.42 13.49 -8.03
CA GLU A 450 -30.58 14.49 -8.68
C GLU A 450 -29.95 15.52 -7.71
N ASN A 451 -30.36 15.50 -6.43
CA ASN A 451 -30.08 16.56 -5.46
C ASN A 451 -28.64 16.62 -4.92
N PHE A 452 -27.79 15.62 -5.17
CA PHE A 452 -26.40 15.63 -4.66
C PHE A 452 -25.35 16.07 -5.70
N LYS A 453 -25.58 15.82 -6.99
CA LYS A 453 -24.63 16.15 -8.07
C LYS A 453 -24.53 17.65 -8.33
N ASP A 454 -25.62 18.40 -8.20
CA ASP A 454 -25.63 19.84 -8.47
C ASP A 454 -24.95 20.69 -7.39
N LYS A 455 -24.85 20.17 -6.17
CA LYS A 455 -24.04 20.78 -5.10
C LYS A 455 -22.52 20.63 -5.34
N LEU A 456 -22.10 19.55 -6.03
CA LEU A 456 -20.70 19.31 -6.39
C LEU A 456 -20.26 20.08 -7.65
N LYS A 457 -21.17 20.29 -8.62
CA LYS A 457 -20.88 21.07 -9.84
C LYS A 457 -20.48 22.53 -9.55
N LYS A 458 -20.97 23.12 -8.45
CA LYS A 458 -20.67 24.52 -8.09
C LYS A 458 -19.33 24.72 -7.36
N LEU A 459 -18.61 23.66 -7.00
CA LEU A 459 -17.44 23.74 -6.11
C LEU A 459 -16.14 23.13 -6.65
N ILE A 460 -16.06 22.76 -7.93
CA ILE A 460 -14.88 22.07 -8.45
C ILE A 460 -14.38 22.74 -9.72
N ILE A 461 -13.13 23.21 -9.65
CA ILE A 461 -12.25 23.50 -10.79
C ILE A 461 -12.40 22.34 -11.78
N LYS A 462 -12.99 22.58 -12.96
CA LYS A 462 -13.12 21.56 -14.01
C LYS A 462 -11.79 20.83 -14.17
N PRO A 463 -11.70 19.51 -13.93
CA PRO A 463 -10.46 18.78 -14.18
C PRO A 463 -10.10 18.93 -15.67
N LYS A 464 -8.85 19.29 -15.95
CA LYS A 464 -8.33 19.50 -17.32
C LYS A 464 -8.31 18.23 -18.20
N LYS A 465 -8.66 17.06 -17.66
CA LYS A 465 -8.93 15.80 -18.36
C LYS A 465 -9.88 14.97 -17.49
N GLN A 466 -11.02 14.58 -18.03
CA GLN A 466 -11.85 13.52 -17.45
C GLN A 466 -11.10 12.21 -17.72
N VAL A 467 -10.45 11.67 -16.69
CA VAL A 467 -9.86 10.33 -16.76
C VAL A 467 -11.02 9.38 -16.50
N ASP A 468 -11.50 8.70 -17.53
CA ASP A 468 -12.53 7.69 -17.36
C ASP A 468 -12.00 6.57 -16.44
N LYS A 469 -12.83 6.12 -15.50
CA LYS A 469 -12.49 5.13 -14.45
C LYS A 469 -12.36 3.70 -14.97
N VAL A 470 -11.77 3.54 -16.14
CA VAL A 470 -11.73 2.29 -16.89
C VAL A 470 -10.28 1.89 -17.11
N LEU A 471 -9.97 0.64 -16.81
CA LEU A 471 -8.74 -0.01 -17.25
C LEU A 471 -9.08 -1.00 -18.36
N TYR A 472 -8.25 -1.04 -19.39
CA TYR A 472 -8.29 -2.08 -20.40
C TYR A 472 -7.01 -2.92 -20.35
N VAL A 473 -7.19 -4.22 -20.22
CA VAL A 473 -6.14 -5.22 -20.00
C VAL A 473 -6.04 -6.08 -21.24
N GLY A 474 -4.83 -6.18 -21.82
CA GLY A 474 -4.60 -7.02 -22.98
C GLY A 474 -3.15 -7.46 -23.07
N ASP A 475 -2.89 -8.49 -23.87
CA ASP A 475 -1.56 -9.00 -24.15
C ASP A 475 -1.02 -8.50 -25.50
N THR A 476 -1.82 -7.91 -26.38
CA THR A 476 -1.30 -7.46 -27.68
C THR A 476 -1.10 -5.94 -27.76
N MET A 477 -0.26 -5.48 -28.70
CA MET A 477 -0.12 -4.05 -29.00
C MET A 477 -1.45 -3.43 -29.44
N ASN A 478 -2.30 -4.18 -30.16
CA ASN A 478 -3.61 -3.70 -30.60
C ASN A 478 -4.52 -3.36 -29.42
N ASP A 479 -4.40 -4.07 -28.30
CA ASP A 479 -5.17 -3.79 -27.10
C ASP A 479 -4.77 -2.46 -26.47
N ILE A 480 -3.46 -2.24 -26.34
CA ILE A 480 -2.93 -1.01 -25.75
C ILE A 480 -3.29 0.21 -26.62
N LEU A 481 -3.19 0.07 -27.94
CA LEU A 481 -3.61 1.11 -28.87
C LEU A 481 -5.11 1.38 -28.80
N ALA A 482 -5.95 0.35 -28.69
CA ALA A 482 -7.40 0.51 -28.52
C ALA A 482 -7.75 1.28 -27.23
N GLY A 483 -7.15 0.90 -26.10
CA GLY A 483 -7.37 1.60 -24.82
C GLY A 483 -6.89 3.05 -24.85
N LYS A 484 -5.77 3.33 -25.50
CA LYS A 484 -5.26 4.70 -25.70
C LYS A 484 -6.16 5.53 -26.60
N ASN A 485 -6.64 4.95 -27.69
CA ASN A 485 -7.58 5.61 -28.59
C ASN A 485 -8.90 5.93 -27.88
N ALA A 486 -9.34 5.06 -26.97
CA ALA A 486 -10.48 5.27 -26.08
C ALA A 486 -10.17 6.23 -24.90
N LYS A 487 -8.91 6.67 -24.75
CA LYS A 487 -8.43 7.61 -23.71
C LYS A 487 -8.63 7.08 -22.27
N ILE A 488 -8.51 5.77 -22.09
CA ILE A 488 -8.59 5.09 -20.79
C ILE A 488 -7.22 4.56 -20.36
N GLY A 489 -7.11 4.05 -19.13
CA GLY A 489 -5.88 3.44 -18.65
C GLY A 489 -5.66 2.05 -19.26
N THR A 490 -4.40 1.69 -19.51
CA THR A 490 -4.03 0.46 -20.22
C THR A 490 -3.06 -0.40 -19.40
N VAL A 491 -3.27 -1.72 -19.43
CA VAL A 491 -2.41 -2.71 -18.75
C VAL A 491 -1.97 -3.75 -19.76
N GLY A 492 -0.65 -3.84 -19.98
CA GLY A 492 -0.03 -4.83 -20.85
C GLY A 492 0.38 -6.10 -20.12
N CYS A 493 -0.03 -7.25 -20.62
CA CYS A 493 0.35 -8.57 -20.11
C CYS A 493 1.63 -9.09 -20.78
N LEU A 494 2.65 -9.45 -20.01
CA LEU A 494 3.97 -9.86 -20.53
C LEU A 494 4.17 -11.38 -20.61
N TYR A 495 3.18 -12.19 -20.25
CA TYR A 495 3.34 -13.63 -20.10
C TYR A 495 3.12 -14.44 -21.40
N ILE A 496 2.56 -13.84 -22.46
CA ILE A 496 2.37 -14.48 -23.78
C ILE A 496 3.06 -13.68 -24.88
N SER A 497 2.98 -12.35 -24.84
CA SER A 497 3.54 -11.50 -25.89
C SER A 497 5.01 -11.19 -25.69
N ASN A 498 5.69 -10.90 -26.81
CA ASN A 498 7.04 -10.36 -26.81
C ASN A 498 7.10 -9.04 -26.01
N PRO A 499 7.89 -8.98 -24.91
CA PRO A 499 7.96 -7.81 -24.06
C PRO A 499 8.36 -6.53 -24.79
N ASP A 500 9.24 -6.62 -25.79
CA ASP A 500 9.73 -5.44 -26.50
C ASP A 500 8.61 -4.77 -27.30
N ILE A 501 7.80 -5.56 -28.02
CA ILE A 501 6.65 -5.08 -28.79
C ILE A 501 5.59 -4.45 -27.86
N MET A 502 5.34 -5.07 -26.70
CA MET A 502 4.40 -4.52 -25.71
C MET A 502 4.89 -3.16 -25.17
N LEU A 503 6.19 -3.03 -24.90
CA LEU A 503 6.77 -1.79 -24.38
C LEU A 503 6.77 -0.66 -25.42
N GLU A 504 6.90 -0.97 -26.71
CA GLU A 504 6.75 0.00 -27.80
C GLU A 504 5.35 0.65 -27.84
N ALA A 505 4.32 -0.14 -27.49
CA ALA A 505 2.95 0.35 -27.37
C ALA A 505 2.76 1.33 -26.19
N LYS A 506 3.74 1.41 -25.26
CA LYS A 506 3.80 2.29 -24.08
C LYS A 506 2.56 2.20 -23.17
N PRO A 507 2.17 1.01 -22.67
CA PRO A 507 1.04 0.88 -21.75
C PRO A 507 1.26 1.69 -20.46
N ASP A 508 0.18 2.07 -19.78
CA ASP A 508 0.28 2.80 -18.50
C ASP A 508 0.83 1.91 -17.38
N TYR A 509 0.53 0.61 -17.44
CA TYR A 509 1.04 -0.42 -16.54
C TYR A 509 1.44 -1.68 -17.31
N VAL A 510 2.37 -2.46 -16.77
CA VAL A 510 2.72 -3.80 -17.25
C VAL A 510 2.66 -4.79 -16.11
N ILE A 511 2.25 -6.02 -16.40
CA ILE A 511 2.16 -7.12 -15.43
C ILE A 511 2.79 -8.40 -15.97
N ASP A 512 3.48 -9.13 -15.11
CA ASP A 512 3.99 -10.48 -15.37
C ASP A 512 2.98 -11.54 -14.90
N LYS A 513 2.10 -11.21 -13.95
CA LYS A 513 1.02 -12.10 -13.48
C LYS A 513 -0.32 -11.39 -13.52
N LEU A 514 -1.33 -12.11 -14.00
CA LEU A 514 -2.69 -11.60 -14.12
C LEU A 514 -3.26 -11.04 -12.79
N ASN A 515 -2.90 -11.65 -11.65
CA ASN A 515 -3.35 -11.20 -10.32
C ASN A 515 -2.81 -9.81 -9.89
N ASP A 516 -1.75 -9.29 -10.51
CA ASP A 516 -1.19 -7.98 -10.18
C ASP A 516 -2.11 -6.83 -10.57
N ILE A 517 -3.14 -7.09 -11.36
CA ILE A 517 -4.25 -6.15 -11.62
C ILE A 517 -4.91 -5.71 -10.31
N LEU A 518 -5.00 -6.60 -9.30
CA LEU A 518 -5.54 -6.21 -7.99
C LEU A 518 -4.69 -5.13 -7.33
N ARG A 519 -3.37 -5.15 -7.54
CA ARG A 519 -2.46 -4.14 -7.01
C ARG A 519 -2.69 -2.80 -7.69
N ILE A 520 -2.74 -2.80 -9.03
CA ILE A 520 -3.04 -1.59 -9.84
C ILE A 520 -4.39 -0.99 -9.43
N CYS A 521 -5.39 -1.83 -9.17
CA CYS A 521 -6.71 -1.38 -8.74
C CYS A 521 -6.75 -0.85 -7.30
N MET A 522 -5.71 -1.11 -6.48
CA MET A 522 -5.63 -0.72 -5.07
C MET A 522 -4.66 0.45 -4.81
N GLU A 523 -3.76 0.73 -5.75
CA GLU A 523 -2.91 1.91 -5.82
C GLU A 523 -3.70 3.11 -6.40
#